data_AF-A0A1S2K218-F1
#
_entry.id   AF-A0A1S2K218-F1
#
_cell.length_a   1.000
_cell.length_b   1.000
_cell.length_c   1.000
_cell.angle_alpha   90.00
_cell.angle_beta   90.00
_cell.angle_gamma   90.00
#
_symmetry.space_group_name_H-M   'P 1'
#
loop_
_entity.id
_entity.type
_entity.pdbx_description
1 polymer ?
#
loop_
_entity_poly.entity_id
_entity_poly.type
_entity_poly.pdbx_seq_one_letter_code
_entity_poly.pdbx_strand_id
1 'polypeptide(L)'
;MPEEADDDVLAAVAHQIEDRFAIPLDALRETVRASPAPSFLPSAVVRWYEDLEEAQSLLATAEDELVEALQRAPAGELDEQVMTLAQRVHTALTIRDGRALTVRHLLEDYPLPEQPATSRTARRTGPVLTATPVPRTAAPVSVPVRSRR
;
A
#
# COMPACT_ATOMS: atom_id res chain seq x y z
N MET A 1 -28.30 0.59 -2.44
CA MET A 1 -27.33 0.45 -3.54
C MET A 1 -25.96 0.75 -2.92
N PRO A 2 -25.16 -0.27 -2.56
CA PRO A 2 -23.89 -0.06 -1.85
C PRO A 2 -22.64 -0.06 -2.75
N GLU A 3 -22.78 -0.11 -4.08
CA GLU A 3 -21.63 -0.18 -4.99
C GLU A 3 -20.81 1.13 -5.08
N GLU A 4 -21.33 2.26 -4.59
CA GLU A 4 -20.65 3.56 -4.70
C GLU A 4 -19.38 3.66 -3.82
N ALA A 5 -19.36 3.03 -2.64
CA ALA A 5 -18.26 3.22 -1.67
C ALA A 5 -16.97 2.45 -2.02
N ASP A 6 -17.08 1.38 -2.80
CA ASP A 6 -15.97 0.55 -3.21
C ASP A 6 -15.35 1.03 -4.53
N ASP A 7 -16.20 1.50 -5.45
CA ASP A 7 -15.77 2.24 -6.63
C ASP A 7 -14.98 3.50 -6.23
N ASP A 8 -15.29 4.11 -5.10
CA ASP A 8 -14.59 5.30 -4.60
C ASP A 8 -13.09 5.05 -4.37
N VAL A 9 -12.68 3.89 -3.84
CA VAL A 9 -11.26 3.63 -3.55
C VAL A 9 -10.47 3.39 -4.84
N LEU A 10 -10.97 2.54 -5.73
CA LEU A 10 -10.32 2.27 -7.02
C LEU A 10 -10.26 3.53 -7.87
N ALA A 11 -11.35 4.28 -7.99
CA ALA A 11 -11.38 5.54 -8.74
C ALA A 11 -10.43 6.58 -8.12
N ALA A 12 -10.41 6.74 -6.80
CA ALA A 12 -9.50 7.68 -6.15
C ALA A 12 -8.02 7.31 -6.37
N VAL A 13 -7.67 6.02 -6.32
CA VAL A 13 -6.30 5.58 -6.58
C VAL A 13 -5.97 5.71 -8.07
N ALA A 14 -6.88 5.35 -8.98
CA ALA A 14 -6.70 5.53 -10.42
C ALA A 14 -6.42 7.00 -10.76
N HIS A 15 -7.22 7.94 -10.23
CA HIS A 15 -6.99 9.37 -10.42
C HIS A 15 -5.62 9.83 -9.91
N GLN A 16 -5.15 9.33 -8.76
CA GLN A 16 -3.81 9.65 -8.28
C GLN A 16 -2.71 9.12 -9.20
N ILE A 17 -2.89 7.93 -9.79
CA ILE A 17 -1.97 7.38 -10.78
C ILE A 17 -1.96 8.26 -12.03
N GLU A 18 -3.13 8.60 -12.55
CA GLU A 18 -3.28 9.42 -13.75
C GLU A 18 -2.66 10.81 -13.57
N ASP A 19 -2.92 11.46 -12.43
CA ASP A 19 -2.30 12.74 -12.06
C ASP A 19 -0.77 12.62 -11.97
N ARG A 20 -0.25 11.49 -11.46
CA ARG A 20 1.19 11.26 -11.31
C ARG A 20 1.89 11.12 -12.65
N PHE A 21 1.30 10.38 -13.60
CA PHE A 21 1.91 10.06 -14.89
C PHE A 21 1.44 10.95 -16.05
N ALA A 22 0.45 11.81 -15.81
CA ALA A 22 -0.19 12.70 -16.79
C ALA A 22 -0.75 11.97 -18.03
N ILE A 23 -1.16 10.71 -17.86
CA ILE A 23 -1.80 9.89 -18.90
C ILE A 23 -2.90 9.03 -18.25
N PRO A 24 -3.95 8.62 -19.01
CA PRO A 24 -4.96 7.69 -18.51
C PRO A 24 -4.35 6.37 -18.05
N LEU A 25 -4.94 5.74 -17.02
CA LEU A 25 -4.44 4.49 -16.45
C LEU A 25 -4.32 3.37 -17.49
N ASP A 26 -5.30 3.25 -18.39
CA ASP A 26 -5.26 2.24 -19.46
C ASP A 26 -4.11 2.47 -20.44
N ALA A 27 -3.78 3.74 -20.72
CA ALA A 27 -2.63 4.09 -21.55
C ALA A 27 -1.31 3.78 -20.83
N LEU A 28 -1.24 3.97 -19.50
CA LEU A 28 -0.10 3.59 -18.69
C LEU A 28 0.11 2.06 -18.70
N ARG A 29 -0.97 1.29 -18.54
CA ARG A 29 -0.94 -0.18 -18.64
C ARG A 29 -0.41 -0.64 -19.99
N GLU A 30 -0.92 -0.05 -21.07
CA GLU A 30 -0.46 -0.39 -22.43
C GLU A 30 1.01 -0.03 -22.62
N THR A 31 1.45 1.13 -22.11
CA THR A 31 2.85 1.55 -22.17
C THR A 31 3.77 0.57 -21.43
N VAL A 32 3.36 0.09 -20.25
CA VAL A 32 4.12 -0.92 -19.49
C VAL A 32 4.18 -2.24 -20.25
N ARG A 33 3.07 -2.70 -20.84
CA ARG A 33 3.01 -3.97 -21.61
C ARG A 33 3.82 -3.92 -22.90
N ALA A 34 3.78 -2.80 -23.62
CA ALA A 34 4.46 -2.63 -24.89
C ALA A 34 5.98 -2.46 -24.75
N SER A 35 6.46 -2.11 -23.55
CA SER A 35 7.87 -1.87 -23.29
C SER A 35 8.61 -3.18 -22.96
N PRO A 36 9.66 -3.57 -23.73
CA PRO A 36 10.45 -4.78 -23.44
C PRO A 36 11.24 -4.73 -22.12
N ALA A 37 11.50 -3.52 -21.61
CA ALA A 37 12.21 -3.27 -20.37
C ALA A 37 11.60 -2.05 -19.66
N PRO A 38 10.38 -2.17 -19.11
CA PRO A 38 9.66 -1.03 -18.56
C PRO A 38 10.34 -0.51 -17.29
N SER A 39 10.38 0.81 -17.14
CA SER A 39 10.94 1.45 -15.94
C SER A 39 10.25 0.95 -14.67
N PHE A 40 11.01 0.80 -13.59
CA PHE A 40 10.53 0.20 -12.34
C PHE A 40 9.23 0.82 -11.81
N LEU A 41 9.16 2.15 -11.73
CA LEU A 41 8.04 2.84 -11.08
C LEU A 41 6.69 2.60 -11.82
N PRO A 42 6.53 2.91 -13.12
CA PRO A 42 5.31 2.56 -13.88
C PRO A 42 4.90 1.10 -13.75
N SER A 43 5.86 0.17 -13.87
CA SER A 43 5.58 -1.27 -13.77
C SER A 43 5.10 -1.67 -12.38
N ALA A 44 5.73 -1.13 -11.33
CA ALA A 44 5.37 -1.42 -9.95
C ALA A 44 3.98 -0.85 -9.64
N VAL A 45 3.69 0.39 -10.05
CA VAL A 45 2.38 1.02 -9.82
C VAL A 45 1.28 0.24 -10.54
N VAL A 46 1.45 -0.12 -11.81
CA VAL A 46 0.45 -0.89 -12.56
C VAL A 46 0.19 -2.23 -11.88
N ARG A 47 1.24 -2.97 -11.50
CA ARG A 47 1.08 -4.25 -10.80
C ARG A 47 0.34 -4.10 -9.47
N TRP A 48 0.73 -3.14 -8.64
CA TRP A 48 0.08 -2.94 -7.34
C TRP A 48 -1.36 -2.43 -7.45
N TYR A 49 -1.69 -1.74 -8.55
CA TYR A 49 -3.06 -1.36 -8.85
C TYR A 49 -3.89 -2.57 -9.33
N GLU A 50 -3.32 -3.46 -10.14
CA GLU A 50 -3.97 -4.73 -10.50
C GLU A 50 -4.20 -5.61 -9.25
N ASP A 51 -3.22 -5.70 -8.35
CA ASP A 51 -3.38 -6.39 -7.06
C ASP A 51 -4.49 -5.76 -6.19
N LEU A 52 -4.71 -4.44 -6.32
CA LEU A 52 -5.77 -3.71 -5.61
C LEU A 52 -7.16 -4.03 -6.21
N GLU A 53 -7.29 -4.09 -7.54
CA GLU A 53 -8.53 -4.51 -8.21
C GLU A 53 -8.91 -5.94 -7.81
N GLU A 54 -7.93 -6.86 -7.76
CA GLU A 54 -8.17 -8.23 -7.29
C GLU A 54 -8.64 -8.24 -5.83
N ALA A 55 -7.98 -7.49 -4.95
CA ALA A 55 -8.38 -7.39 -3.56
C ALA A 55 -9.79 -6.80 -3.38
N GLN A 56 -10.18 -5.83 -4.20
CA GLN A 56 -11.53 -5.26 -4.20
C GLN A 56 -12.58 -6.30 -4.63
N SER A 57 -12.31 -7.09 -5.66
CA SER A 57 -13.21 -8.16 -6.10
C SER A 57 -13.37 -9.27 -5.04
N LEU A 58 -12.28 -9.64 -4.36
CA LEU A 58 -12.31 -10.61 -3.27
C LEU A 58 -13.08 -10.10 -2.05
N LEU A 59 -12.97 -8.79 -1.76
CA LEU A 59 -13.73 -8.14 -0.71
C LEU A 59 -15.23 -8.18 -1.00
N ALA A 60 -15.65 -7.70 -2.17
CA ALA A 60 -17.05 -7.69 -2.58
C ALA A 60 -17.66 -9.11 -2.50
N THR A 61 -16.93 -10.12 -2.99
CA THR A 61 -17.35 -11.52 -2.88
C THR A 61 -17.51 -11.97 -1.43
N ALA A 62 -16.56 -11.64 -0.55
CA ALA A 62 -16.64 -12.02 0.86
C ALA A 62 -17.81 -11.31 1.58
N GLU A 63 -18.10 -10.06 1.22
CA GLU A 63 -19.21 -9.29 1.77
C GLU A 63 -20.56 -9.88 1.33
N ASP A 64 -20.70 -10.21 0.06
CA ASP A 64 -21.90 -10.87 -0.47
C ASP A 64 -22.15 -12.21 0.24
N GLU A 65 -21.12 -13.05 0.39
CA GLU A 65 -21.21 -14.32 1.12
C GLU A 65 -21.64 -14.11 2.58
N LEU A 66 -21.09 -13.10 3.26
CA LEU A 66 -21.46 -12.77 4.64
C LEU A 66 -22.90 -12.29 4.74
N VAL A 67 -23.34 -11.41 3.83
CA VAL A 67 -24.72 -10.91 3.78
C VAL A 67 -25.68 -12.07 3.55
N GLU A 68 -25.37 -12.98 2.62
CA GLU A 68 -26.21 -14.14 2.35
C GLU A 68 -26.28 -15.09 3.57
N ALA A 69 -25.17 -15.28 4.28
CA ALA A 69 -25.15 -16.06 5.52
C ALA A 69 -26.00 -15.42 6.63
N LEU A 70 -25.89 -14.10 6.81
CA LEU A 70 -26.69 -13.36 7.80
C LEU A 70 -28.18 -13.40 7.50
N GLN A 71 -28.58 -13.37 6.23
CA GLN A 71 -29.99 -13.49 5.83
C GLN A 71 -30.57 -14.88 6.11
N ARG A 72 -29.73 -15.92 6.11
CA ARG A 72 -30.13 -17.30 6.40
C ARG A 72 -30.03 -17.65 7.89
N ALA A 73 -29.34 -16.84 8.69
CA ALA A 73 -29.12 -17.11 10.10
C ALA A 73 -30.41 -16.97 10.94
N PRO A 74 -30.61 -17.84 11.95
CA PRO A 74 -31.70 -17.69 12.90
C PRO A 74 -31.61 -16.37 13.67
N ALA A 75 -32.75 -15.77 13.99
CA ALA A 75 -32.78 -14.51 14.71
C ALA A 75 -32.08 -14.61 16.07
N GLY A 76 -31.01 -13.85 16.25
CA GLY A 76 -30.28 -13.72 17.52
C GLY A 76 -29.12 -14.69 17.72
N GLU A 77 -28.78 -15.52 16.73
CA GLU A 77 -27.65 -16.46 16.83
C GLU A 77 -26.68 -16.25 15.67
N LEU A 78 -25.42 -15.91 15.99
CA LEU A 78 -24.31 -15.87 15.05
C LEU A 78 -23.49 -17.13 15.28
N ASP A 79 -23.59 -18.07 14.35
CA ASP A 79 -22.83 -19.32 14.43
C ASP A 79 -21.37 -19.13 14.00
N GLU A 80 -20.58 -20.19 14.17
CA GLU A 80 -19.17 -20.20 13.79
C GLU A 80 -18.94 -19.93 12.30
N GLN A 81 -19.91 -20.31 11.44
CA GLN A 81 -19.84 -20.07 10.01
C GLN A 81 -19.92 -18.58 9.68
N VAL A 82 -20.90 -17.86 10.26
CA VAL A 82 -21.05 -16.42 10.10
C VAL A 82 -19.83 -15.68 10.65
N MET A 83 -19.30 -16.11 11.80
CA MET A 83 -18.09 -15.52 12.38
C MET A 83 -16.86 -15.72 11.49
N THR A 84 -16.74 -16.88 10.85
CA THR A 84 -15.65 -17.16 9.89
C THR A 84 -15.74 -16.27 8.65
N LEU A 85 -16.94 -16.05 8.12
CA LEU A 85 -17.15 -15.15 6.99
C LEU A 85 -16.85 -13.69 7.36
N ALA A 86 -17.23 -13.24 8.56
CA ALA A 86 -16.87 -11.92 9.04
C ALA A 86 -15.34 -11.73 9.14
N GLN A 87 -14.62 -12.75 9.61
CA GLN A 87 -13.16 -12.72 9.63
C GLN A 87 -12.57 -12.67 8.21
N ARG A 88 -13.19 -13.36 7.23
CA ARG A 88 -12.77 -13.33 5.83
C ARG A 88 -12.95 -11.93 5.22
N VAL A 89 -14.08 -11.27 5.46
CA VAL A 89 -14.30 -9.85 5.06
C VAL A 89 -13.23 -8.95 5.67
N HIS A 90 -12.98 -9.05 6.97
CA HIS A 90 -11.94 -8.24 7.63
C HIS A 90 -10.54 -8.47 7.03
N THR A 91 -10.22 -9.72 6.69
CA THR A 91 -8.95 -10.06 6.06
C THR A 91 -8.85 -9.46 4.65
N ALA A 92 -9.91 -9.55 3.85
CA ALA A 92 -9.96 -8.96 2.51
C ALA A 92 -9.83 -7.43 2.54
N LEU A 93 -10.55 -6.76 3.45
CA LEU A 93 -10.41 -5.31 3.71
C LEU A 93 -8.97 -4.92 4.02
N THR A 94 -8.33 -5.65 4.94
CA THR A 94 -6.94 -5.39 5.35
C THR A 94 -5.98 -5.51 4.16
N ILE A 95 -6.18 -6.50 3.29
CA ILE A 95 -5.38 -6.68 2.08
C ILE A 95 -5.60 -5.50 1.13
N ARG A 96 -6.85 -5.15 0.82
CA ARG A 96 -7.20 -4.02 -0.05
C ARG A 96 -6.54 -2.73 0.41
N ASP A 97 -6.72 -2.39 1.69
CA ASP A 97 -6.19 -1.15 2.25
C ASP A 97 -4.66 -1.14 2.22
N GLY A 98 -4.02 -2.29 2.46
CA GLY A 98 -2.57 -2.46 2.29
C GLY A 98 -2.08 -2.25 0.86
N ARG A 99 -2.82 -2.75 -0.15
CA ARG A 99 -2.50 -2.51 -1.58
C ARG A 99 -2.64 -1.03 -1.93
N ALA A 100 -3.74 -0.39 -1.52
CA ALA A 100 -4.00 1.03 -1.76
C ALA A 100 -2.91 1.92 -1.12
N LEU A 101 -2.52 1.64 0.13
CA LEU A 101 -1.42 2.34 0.80
C LEU A 101 -0.08 2.16 0.08
N THR A 102 0.18 0.97 -0.45
CA THR A 102 1.43 0.70 -1.18
C THR A 102 1.48 1.49 -2.49
N VAL A 103 0.37 1.57 -3.24
CA VAL A 103 0.28 2.42 -4.43
C VAL A 103 0.55 3.87 -4.07
N ARG A 104 -0.13 4.41 -3.03
CA ARG A 104 0.09 5.78 -2.57
C ARG A 104 1.56 6.06 -2.23
N HIS A 105 2.20 5.16 -1.51
CA HIS A 105 3.62 5.27 -1.16
C HIS A 105 4.51 5.34 -2.42
N LEU A 106 4.25 4.51 -3.43
CA LEU A 106 4.99 4.55 -4.70
C LEU A 106 4.80 5.88 -5.44
N LEU A 107 3.61 6.45 -5.40
CA LEU A 107 3.31 7.72 -6.06
C LEU A 107 3.97 8.91 -5.32
N GLU A 108 3.98 8.91 -4.00
CA GLU A 108 4.50 10.02 -3.18
C GLU A 108 6.03 10.02 -3.06
N ASP A 109 6.63 8.85 -2.80
CA ASP A 109 8.02 8.77 -2.34
C ASP A 109 9.03 8.43 -3.45
N TYR A 110 8.57 7.98 -4.62
CA TYR A 110 9.47 7.67 -5.74
C TYR A 110 9.61 8.88 -6.69
N PRO A 111 10.82 9.41 -6.91
CA PRO A 111 11.03 10.53 -7.82
C PRO A 111 10.73 10.09 -9.27
N LEU A 112 10.01 10.93 -10.02
CA LEU A 112 9.98 10.75 -11.49
C LEU A 112 11.38 11.10 -12.02
N PRO A 113 11.88 10.42 -13.06
CA PRO A 113 13.01 10.93 -13.83
C PRO A 113 12.70 12.37 -14.24
N GLU A 114 13.63 13.29 -13.96
CA GLU A 114 13.39 14.73 -14.07
C GLU A 114 12.85 15.10 -15.46
N GLN A 115 11.60 15.56 -15.50
CA GLN A 115 11.19 16.45 -16.58
C GLN A 115 12.00 17.76 -16.42
N PRO A 116 12.46 18.38 -17.52
CA PRO A 116 13.33 19.55 -17.46
C PRO A 116 12.74 20.61 -16.52
N ALA A 117 13.52 20.97 -15.50
CA ALA A 117 13.10 21.75 -14.36
C ALA A 117 12.48 23.09 -14.77
N THR A 118 11.16 23.12 -14.89
CA THR A 118 10.38 24.35 -14.82
C THR A 118 9.37 24.17 -13.70
N SER A 119 9.64 24.88 -12.60
CA SER A 119 8.76 25.11 -11.46
C SER A 119 8.23 23.89 -10.69
N ARG A 120 8.92 23.50 -9.61
CA ARG A 120 8.22 23.20 -8.36
C ARG A 120 9.07 23.51 -7.13
N THR A 121 9.13 24.79 -6.80
CA THR A 121 9.53 25.24 -5.47
C THR A 121 8.39 24.94 -4.50
N ALA A 122 8.43 23.79 -3.84
CA ALA A 122 7.72 23.55 -2.59
C ALA A 122 8.47 22.47 -1.81
N ARG A 123 9.58 22.86 -1.16
CA ARG A 123 10.17 22.08 -0.08
C ARG A 123 9.15 22.01 1.06
N ARG A 124 8.51 20.85 1.25
CA ARG A 124 7.90 20.52 2.54
C ARG A 124 9.04 20.24 3.51
N THR A 125 9.37 21.24 4.32
CA THR A 125 10.23 21.07 5.49
C THR A 125 9.44 20.28 6.54
N GLY A 126 9.62 18.96 6.58
CA GLY A 126 9.21 18.16 7.73
C GLY A 126 10.10 18.47 8.94
N PRO A 127 9.61 18.29 10.18
CA PRO A 127 10.41 18.53 11.37
C PRO A 127 11.62 17.59 11.38
N VAL A 128 12.81 18.16 11.49
CA VAL A 128 14.05 17.42 11.72
C VAL A 128 13.95 16.82 13.13
N LEU A 129 13.71 15.51 13.20
CA LEU A 129 13.92 14.76 14.44
C LEU A 129 15.41 14.81 14.75
N THR A 130 15.78 15.68 15.67
CA THR A 130 17.14 15.77 16.18
C THR A 130 17.33 14.58 17.10
N ALA A 131 17.87 13.47 16.57
CA ALA A 131 18.26 12.35 17.40
C ALA A 131 19.40 12.81 18.32
N THR A 132 19.12 12.95 19.61
CA THR A 132 20.14 13.15 20.64
C THR A 132 21.14 12.00 20.57
N PRO A 133 22.46 12.28 20.53
CA PRO A 133 23.46 11.23 20.45
C PRO A 133 23.44 10.38 21.72
N VAL A 134 23.31 9.07 21.55
CA VAL A 134 23.46 8.09 22.62
C VAL A 134 24.89 8.21 23.18
N PRO A 135 25.09 8.41 24.51
CA PRO A 135 26.42 8.44 25.08
C PRO A 135 27.09 7.08 24.86
N ARG A 136 28.22 7.10 24.16
CA ARG A 136 29.08 5.93 23.97
C ARG A 136 29.57 5.48 25.34
N THR A 137 29.06 4.34 25.83
CA THR A 137 29.65 3.62 26.95
C THR A 137 31.11 3.33 26.62
N ALA A 138 32.01 3.85 27.45
CA ALA A 138 33.45 3.65 27.34
C ALA A 138 33.76 2.15 27.29
N ALA A 139 34.57 1.74 26.31
CA ALA A 139 35.08 0.38 26.22
C ALA A 139 35.90 0.03 27.47
N PRO A 140 35.79 -1.19 28.02
CA PRO A 140 36.60 -1.60 29.14
C PRO A 140 38.09 -1.69 28.73
N VAL A 141 38.93 -1.01 29.51
CA VAL A 141 40.39 -1.02 29.39
C VAL A 141 40.90 -2.47 29.50
N SER A 142 41.52 -2.97 28.44
CA SER A 142 42.26 -4.23 28.48
C SER A 142 43.49 -4.08 29.37
N VAL A 143 43.51 -4.79 30.50
CA VAL A 143 44.67 -4.87 31.39
C VAL A 143 45.65 -5.89 30.81
N PRO A 144 46.92 -5.56 30.55
CA PRO A 144 47.88 -6.51 30.01
C PRO A 144 48.28 -7.53 31.09
N VAL A 145 48.02 -8.81 30.81
CA VAL A 145 48.58 -9.93 31.58
C VAL A 145 50.09 -9.97 31.31
N ARG A 146 50.89 -9.75 32.36
CA ARG A 146 52.34 -9.92 32.30
C ARG A 146 52.69 -11.27 32.90
N SER A 147 53.01 -12.23 32.06
CA SER A 147 53.62 -13.49 32.47
C SER A 147 55.11 -13.28 32.77
N ARG A 148 55.60 -13.83 33.88
CA ARG A 148 56.78 -14.72 33.94
C ARG A 148 57.32 -14.96 35.36
N ARG A 149 57.59 -16.26 35.57
CA ARG A 149 58.57 -16.92 36.45
C ARG A 149 58.27 -17.04 37.93
#